data_AF-A0A9D7XMS7-F1
#
_entry.id   AF-A0A9D7XMS7-F1
#
_cell.length_a   1.000
_cell.length_b   1.000
_cell.length_c   1.000
_cell.angle_alpha   90.00
_cell.angle_beta   90.00
_cell.angle_gamma   90.00
#
_symmetry.space_group_name_H-M   'P 1'
#
loop_
_entity.id
_entity.type
_entity.pdbx_description
1 polymer ?
#
loop_
_entity_poly.entity_id
_entity_poly.type
_entity_poly.pdbx_seq_one_letter_code
_entity_poly.pdbx_strand_id
1 'polypeptide(L)'
;MRPWLVVSAALVCVIAPAPAQEPDAEGCKDHALFTRMPGFYIQRCTLNDFAAHTFRVGKKEVSVEGKFTEIMYYKNEGAKAPGVLTVHRNFENAIKKLGGSVTSNLEDGESFYKIVKGGAEVWVHVSANINEQYYLAVVEKGVMKQDIEADAAALGAGLKAEGKIAVYGITFDTGKAEIKPASEPALVEIAKLLKAQPALKLHVVGHTDNVAGLDLNLKLSKARAEAVVQALSTRHGIAAGRLIPHGVGPVAPAASNEAEAGRAKNRRVELVKQ
;
A
#
# COMPACT_ATOMS: atom_id res chain seq x y z
N MET A 1 -19.08 57.83 65.95
CA MET A 1 -18.04 56.94 65.39
C MET A 1 -18.76 55.78 64.69
N ARG A 2 -18.63 55.66 63.36
CA ARG A 2 -19.33 54.65 62.54
C ARG A 2 -18.49 53.36 62.44
N PRO A 3 -19.06 52.15 62.55
CA PRO A 3 -18.32 50.92 62.30
C PRO A 3 -18.22 50.65 60.79
N TRP A 4 -17.04 50.25 60.33
CA TRP A 4 -16.81 49.79 58.96
C TRP A 4 -17.28 48.35 58.79
N LEU A 5 -18.14 48.12 57.78
CA LEU A 5 -18.41 46.78 57.25
C LEU A 5 -17.24 46.36 56.35
N VAL A 6 -16.64 45.19 56.64
CA VAL A 6 -15.74 44.50 55.70
C VAL A 6 -16.62 43.68 54.75
N VAL A 7 -16.65 44.07 53.48
CA VAL A 7 -17.29 43.28 52.41
C VAL A 7 -16.24 42.36 51.81
N SER A 8 -16.29 41.07 52.16
CA SER A 8 -15.51 40.03 51.48
C SER A 8 -16.13 39.77 50.10
N ALA A 9 -15.42 40.17 49.03
CA ALA A 9 -15.76 39.80 47.67
C ALA A 9 -15.44 38.32 47.45
N ALA A 10 -16.47 37.47 47.43
CA ALA A 10 -16.33 36.10 46.95
C ALA A 10 -16.11 36.13 45.43
N LEU A 11 -14.92 35.74 44.98
CA LEU A 11 -14.59 35.57 43.58
C LEU A 11 -15.36 34.35 43.04
N VAL A 12 -16.53 34.59 42.45
CA VAL A 12 -17.30 33.55 41.74
C VAL A 12 -16.53 33.22 40.46
N CYS A 13 -15.80 32.10 40.47
CA CYS A 13 -15.16 31.56 39.29
C CYS A 13 -16.24 30.97 38.39
N VAL A 14 -16.67 31.72 37.37
CA VAL A 14 -17.60 31.22 36.35
C VAL A 14 -16.83 30.21 35.50
N ILE A 15 -17.02 28.92 35.76
CA ILE A 15 -16.54 27.85 34.89
C ILE A 15 -17.40 27.90 33.64
N ALA A 16 -16.89 28.51 32.56
CA ALA A 16 -17.51 28.39 31.26
C ALA A 16 -17.58 26.90 30.88
N PRO A 17 -18.73 26.38 30.41
CA PRO A 17 -18.82 25.00 29.97
C PRO A 17 -17.80 24.80 28.83
N ALA A 18 -16.98 23.76 28.95
CA ALA A 18 -16.12 23.36 27.85
C ALA A 18 -17.00 23.08 26.63
N PRO A 19 -16.60 23.53 25.40
CA PRO A 19 -17.31 23.17 24.19
C PRO A 19 -17.55 21.67 24.14
N ALA A 20 -18.80 21.28 23.86
CA ALA A 20 -19.21 19.89 23.86
C ALA A 20 -18.40 19.09 22.83
N GLN A 21 -17.97 17.88 23.19
CA GLN A 21 -17.26 16.99 22.28
C GLN A 21 -18.22 16.54 21.18
N GLU A 22 -17.89 16.84 19.93
CA GLU A 22 -18.63 16.32 18.79
C GLU A 22 -18.41 14.80 18.66
N PRO A 23 -19.43 14.03 18.25
CA PRO A 23 -19.30 12.59 18.05
C PRO A 23 -18.35 12.32 16.88
N ASP A 24 -17.56 11.26 17.02
CA ASP A 24 -16.74 10.78 15.93
C ASP A 24 -17.59 10.12 14.85
N ALA A 25 -17.11 10.18 13.61
CA ALA A 25 -17.65 9.38 12.52
C ALA A 25 -17.71 7.89 12.90
N GLU A 26 -18.77 7.20 12.46
CA GLU A 26 -19.03 5.82 12.83
C GLU A 26 -17.85 4.90 12.47
N GLY A 27 -17.45 4.04 13.41
CA GLY A 27 -16.34 3.11 13.24
C GLY A 27 -14.95 3.74 13.33
N CYS A 28 -14.85 5.07 13.44
CA CYS A 28 -13.58 5.76 13.56
C CYS A 28 -13.08 5.83 15.00
N LYS A 29 -11.76 5.73 15.13
CA LYS A 29 -11.02 5.90 16.39
C LYS A 29 -9.63 6.42 16.10
N ASP A 30 -9.02 6.99 17.11
CA ASP A 30 -7.61 7.39 17.04
C ASP A 30 -6.70 6.20 16.73
N HIS A 31 -5.63 6.47 15.97
CA HIS A 31 -4.60 5.48 15.71
C HIS A 31 -3.90 5.09 17.02
N ALA A 32 -3.54 3.81 17.19
CA ALA A 32 -3.00 3.30 18.47
C ALA A 32 -1.73 4.00 18.97
N LEU A 33 -0.99 4.68 18.08
CA LEU A 33 0.24 5.42 18.42
C LEU A 33 -0.01 6.88 18.82
N PHE A 34 -1.16 7.45 18.48
CA PHE A 34 -1.40 8.89 18.59
C PHE A 34 -2.78 9.19 19.14
N THR A 35 -2.85 10.08 20.12
CA THR A 35 -4.10 10.72 20.52
C THR A 35 -4.30 11.99 19.72
N ARG A 36 -5.55 12.35 19.43
CA ARG A 36 -5.88 13.64 18.80
C ARG A 36 -5.52 14.85 19.67
N MET A 37 -5.50 16.01 19.02
CA MET A 37 -5.41 17.30 19.70
C MET A 37 -6.70 17.56 20.52
N PRO A 38 -6.62 18.13 21.74
CA PRO A 38 -7.80 18.48 22.51
C PRO A 38 -8.73 19.44 21.74
N GLY A 39 -10.05 19.21 21.83
CA GLY A 39 -11.05 20.02 21.14
C GLY A 39 -11.24 19.66 19.67
N PHE A 40 -10.84 18.45 19.25
CA PHE A 40 -11.10 17.91 17.91
C PHE A 40 -11.90 16.61 17.98
N TYR A 41 -12.68 16.35 16.94
CA TYR A 41 -13.34 15.08 16.67
C TYR A 41 -12.84 14.47 15.36
N ILE A 42 -13.13 13.19 15.12
CA ILE A 42 -12.83 12.54 13.84
C ILE A 42 -14.01 12.76 12.90
N GLN A 43 -13.80 13.56 11.87
CA GLN A 43 -14.81 13.81 10.84
C GLN A 43 -14.94 12.61 9.88
N ARG A 44 -13.83 11.95 9.55
CA ARG A 44 -13.80 10.73 8.74
C ARG A 44 -12.48 9.98 8.94
N CYS A 45 -12.51 8.68 8.68
CA CYS A 45 -11.32 7.85 8.65
C CYS A 45 -11.40 6.79 7.54
N THR A 46 -10.24 6.32 7.11
CA THR A 46 -10.10 5.15 6.25
C THR A 46 -9.16 4.16 6.94
N LEU A 47 -9.64 2.94 7.19
CA LEU A 47 -8.87 1.86 7.81
C LEU A 47 -8.74 0.73 6.80
N ASN A 48 -7.53 0.46 6.32
CA ASN A 48 -7.25 -0.61 5.35
C ASN A 48 -6.15 -1.53 5.89
N ASP A 49 -6.37 -2.85 5.80
CA ASP A 49 -5.37 -3.84 6.20
C ASP A 49 -4.13 -3.84 5.28
N PHE A 50 -4.31 -3.40 4.02
CA PHE A 50 -3.22 -3.19 3.10
C PHE A 50 -3.54 -2.10 2.06
N ALA A 51 -2.79 -1.00 2.09
CA ALA A 51 -2.83 0.04 1.06
C ALA A 51 -1.44 0.69 0.90
N ALA A 52 -1.31 1.55 -0.11
CA ALA A 52 -0.11 2.34 -0.35
C ALA A 52 -0.37 3.81 -0.02
N HIS A 53 0.61 4.47 0.57
CA HIS A 53 0.62 5.93 0.73
C HIS A 53 1.98 6.51 0.35
N THR A 54 1.99 7.69 -0.26
CA THR A 54 3.22 8.36 -0.68
C THR A 54 3.73 9.27 0.44
N PHE A 55 4.98 9.04 0.85
CA PHE A 55 5.71 9.86 1.81
C PHE A 55 6.85 10.60 1.12
N ARG A 56 7.47 11.55 1.84
CA ARG A 56 8.65 12.28 1.38
C ARG A 56 9.85 12.11 2.30
N VAL A 57 11.02 11.94 1.69
CA VAL A 57 12.33 11.98 2.34
C VAL A 57 13.17 13.04 1.64
N GLY A 58 13.29 14.21 2.27
CA GLY A 58 13.74 15.43 1.59
C GLY A 58 12.90 15.71 0.34
N LYS A 59 13.55 15.75 -0.83
CA LYS A 59 12.89 15.99 -2.14
C LYS A 59 12.40 14.72 -2.85
N LYS A 60 12.62 13.53 -2.29
CA LYS A 60 12.26 12.26 -2.92
C LYS A 60 10.92 11.76 -2.42
N GLU A 61 10.09 11.28 -3.34
CA GLU A 61 8.85 10.57 -3.01
C GLU A 61 9.13 9.08 -2.79
N VAL A 62 8.49 8.51 -1.78
CA VAL A 62 8.63 7.12 -1.37
C VAL A 62 7.24 6.55 -1.14
N SER A 63 6.82 5.62 -2.00
CA SER A 63 5.59 4.86 -1.76
C SER A 63 5.86 3.78 -0.71
N VAL A 64 5.02 3.73 0.32
CA VAL A 64 5.10 2.72 1.38
C VAL A 64 3.78 1.98 1.44
N GLU A 65 3.87 0.66 1.46
CA GLU A 65 2.73 -0.24 1.50
C GLU A 65 2.64 -0.95 2.86
N GLY A 66 1.42 -1.19 3.32
CA GLY A 66 1.18 -1.87 4.58
C GLY A 66 -0.20 -1.55 5.13
N LYS A 67 -0.40 -1.83 6.41
CA LYS A 67 -1.64 -1.50 7.09
C LYS A 67 -1.75 0.02 7.18
N PHE A 68 -2.82 0.55 6.61
CA PHE A 68 -3.01 1.97 6.38
C PHE A 68 -4.14 2.51 7.24
N THR A 69 -3.87 3.62 7.91
CA THR A 69 -4.85 4.40 8.64
C THR A 69 -4.78 5.84 8.17
N GLU A 70 -5.90 6.37 7.70
CA GLU A 70 -6.10 7.78 7.40
C GLU A 70 -7.16 8.34 8.34
N ILE A 71 -6.91 9.50 8.93
CA ILE A 71 -7.87 10.18 9.82
C ILE A 71 -7.88 11.67 9.49
N MET A 72 -9.09 12.21 9.30
CA MET A 72 -9.34 13.63 9.20
C MET A 72 -9.94 14.13 10.51
N TYR A 73 -9.20 14.99 11.20
CA TYR A 73 -9.66 15.62 12.43
C TYR A 73 -10.21 17.00 12.14
N TYR A 74 -11.34 17.33 12.77
CA TYR A 74 -11.95 18.65 12.69
C TYR A 74 -12.17 19.20 14.09
N LYS A 75 -12.07 20.52 14.23
CA LYS A 75 -12.20 21.22 15.50
C LYS A 75 -13.68 21.21 15.93
N ASN A 76 -13.92 20.96 17.21
CA ASN A 76 -15.26 21.09 17.80
C ASN A 76 -15.77 22.53 17.67
N GLU A 77 -17.08 22.68 17.51
CA GLU A 77 -17.76 23.98 17.53
C GLU A 77 -17.43 24.75 18.82
N GLY A 78 -17.10 26.03 18.68
CA GLY A 78 -16.73 26.90 19.80
C GLY A 78 -15.35 26.63 20.43
N ALA A 79 -14.65 25.54 20.04
CA ALA A 79 -13.30 25.30 20.54
C ALA A 79 -12.28 26.29 19.94
N LYS A 80 -11.24 26.58 20.73
CA LYS A 80 -10.10 27.40 20.28
C LYS A 80 -9.17 26.54 19.43
N ALA A 81 -8.98 26.97 18.20
CA ALA A 81 -8.10 26.29 17.26
C ALA A 81 -6.63 26.45 17.68
N PRO A 82 -5.82 25.38 17.82
CA PRO A 82 -4.39 25.48 18.01
C PRO A 82 -3.74 26.09 16.75
N GLY A 83 -2.59 26.73 16.90
CA GLY A 83 -1.83 27.15 15.72
C GLY A 83 -1.33 25.94 14.94
N VAL A 84 -1.27 26.03 13.62
CA VAL A 84 -0.69 24.99 12.73
C VAL A 84 0.64 24.44 13.27
N LEU A 85 1.58 25.32 13.63
CA LEU A 85 2.88 24.91 14.18
C LEU A 85 2.76 24.05 15.45
N THR A 86 1.75 24.32 16.28
CA THR A 86 1.50 23.54 17.50
C THR A 86 1.10 22.11 17.16
N VAL A 87 0.30 21.88 16.11
CA VAL A 87 -0.07 20.53 15.66
C VAL A 87 1.19 19.77 15.24
N HIS A 88 1.98 20.35 14.33
CA HIS A 88 3.22 19.72 13.85
C HIS A 88 4.22 19.41 14.98
N ARG A 89 4.42 20.35 15.92
CA ARG A 89 5.35 20.14 17.04
C ARG A 89 4.88 19.08 18.03
N ASN A 90 3.57 18.95 18.26
CA ASN A 90 3.05 17.88 19.11
C ASN A 90 3.31 16.50 18.51
N PHE A 91 2.99 16.32 17.21
CA PHE A 91 3.29 15.06 16.51
C PHE A 91 4.79 14.78 16.45
N GLU A 92 5.62 15.75 16.09
CA GLU A 92 7.07 15.58 16.06
C GLU A 92 7.63 15.15 17.43
N ASN A 93 7.19 15.79 18.52
CA ASN A 93 7.65 15.44 19.86
C ASN A 93 7.17 14.05 20.30
N ALA A 94 5.93 13.67 19.99
CA ALA A 94 5.41 12.34 20.26
C ALA A 94 6.19 11.27 19.49
N ILE A 95 6.46 11.52 18.21
CA ILE A 95 7.20 10.61 17.33
C ILE A 95 8.65 10.46 17.79
N LYS A 96 9.33 11.55 18.17
CA LYS A 96 10.68 11.49 18.75
C LYS A 96 10.73 10.66 20.04
N LYS A 97 9.73 10.77 20.92
CA LYS A 97 9.62 9.93 22.13
C LYS A 97 9.44 8.45 21.81
N LEU A 98 8.85 8.13 20.66
CA LEU A 98 8.74 6.76 20.14
C LEU A 98 10.03 6.26 19.45
N GLY A 99 11.08 7.09 19.37
CA GLY A 99 12.33 6.78 18.68
C GLY A 99 12.29 7.03 17.17
N GLY A 100 11.29 7.78 16.68
CA GLY A 100 11.18 8.16 15.27
C GLY A 100 11.99 9.39 14.90
N SER A 101 12.12 9.61 13.59
CA SER A 101 12.83 10.74 12.98
C SER A 101 11.96 11.48 11.97
N VAL A 102 12.27 12.76 11.77
CA VAL A 102 11.68 13.58 10.69
C VAL A 102 12.36 13.21 9.38
N THR A 103 11.57 12.87 8.35
CA THR A 103 12.09 12.58 7.01
C THR A 103 11.94 13.77 6.07
N SER A 104 10.91 14.58 6.26
CA SER A 104 10.72 15.86 5.56
C SER A 104 9.76 16.77 6.32
N ASN A 105 9.99 18.07 6.24
CA ASN A 105 9.06 19.10 6.69
C ASN A 105 9.01 20.15 5.58
N LEU A 106 7.83 20.40 5.05
CA LEU A 106 7.63 21.22 3.88
C LEU A 106 6.92 22.52 4.27
N GLU A 107 7.25 23.59 3.54
CA GLU A 107 6.65 24.92 3.76
C GLU A 107 5.14 24.95 3.46
N ASP A 108 4.59 23.91 2.84
CA ASP A 108 3.17 23.76 2.48
C ASP A 108 2.28 23.17 3.59
N GLY A 109 2.82 22.99 4.80
CA GLY A 109 2.06 22.47 5.96
C GLY A 109 2.05 20.93 6.04
N GLU A 110 2.96 20.27 5.32
CA GLU A 110 3.16 18.83 5.38
C GLU A 110 4.38 18.43 6.20
N SER A 111 4.23 17.40 7.04
CA SER A 111 5.33 16.80 7.78
C SER A 111 5.32 15.28 7.67
N PHE A 112 6.49 14.72 7.39
CA PHE A 112 6.69 13.30 7.18
C PHE A 112 7.71 12.75 8.17
N TYR A 113 7.41 11.57 8.70
CA TYR A 113 8.20 10.94 9.73
C TYR A 113 8.31 9.43 9.51
N LYS A 114 9.33 8.84 10.13
CA LYS A 114 9.56 7.40 10.14
C LYS A 114 9.91 6.94 11.56
N ILE A 115 9.30 5.87 12.01
CA ILE A 115 9.57 5.20 13.28
C ILE A 115 10.08 3.79 12.95
N VAL A 116 11.19 3.38 13.58
CA VAL A 116 11.71 2.00 13.46
C VAL A 116 11.90 1.43 14.87
N LYS A 117 11.15 0.39 15.21
CA LYS A 117 11.22 -0.24 16.54
C LYS A 117 11.07 -1.75 16.42
N GLY A 118 12.06 -2.50 16.93
CA GLY A 118 12.03 -3.97 16.91
C GLY A 118 11.95 -4.57 15.50
N GLY A 119 12.48 -3.89 14.48
CA GLY A 119 12.39 -4.29 13.07
C GLY A 119 11.10 -3.88 12.36
N ALA A 120 10.06 -3.43 13.09
CA ALA A 120 8.87 -2.85 12.50
C ALA A 120 9.15 -1.41 12.05
N GLU A 121 8.65 -1.05 10.85
CA GLU A 121 8.83 0.25 10.21
C GLU A 121 7.45 0.91 10.05
N VAL A 122 7.26 2.09 10.65
CA VAL A 122 6.01 2.85 10.57
C VAL A 122 6.29 4.22 9.97
N TRP A 123 5.49 4.61 8.99
CA TRP A 123 5.58 5.92 8.34
C TRP A 123 4.37 6.77 8.71
N VAL A 124 4.62 8.05 8.99
CA VAL A 124 3.59 8.98 9.46
C VAL A 124 3.63 10.25 8.63
N HIS A 125 2.46 10.70 8.21
CA HIS A 125 2.23 11.91 7.44
C HIS A 125 1.21 12.77 8.18
N VAL A 126 1.57 14.01 8.45
CA VAL A 126 0.73 14.99 9.14
C VAL A 126 0.61 16.22 8.25
N SER A 127 -0.62 16.54 7.85
CA SER A 127 -0.94 17.78 7.12
C SER A 127 -1.75 18.69 8.02
N ALA A 128 -1.34 19.95 8.18
CA ALA A 128 -2.13 20.96 8.86
C ALA A 128 -1.94 22.31 8.16
N ASN A 129 -2.89 22.66 7.30
CA ASN A 129 -2.76 23.86 6.46
C ASN A 129 -3.63 25.01 7.00
N ILE A 130 -4.57 24.70 7.89
CA ILE A 130 -5.44 25.64 8.60
C ILE A 130 -5.58 25.18 10.06
N ASN A 131 -6.02 26.08 10.95
CA ASN A 131 -6.09 25.77 12.37
C ASN A 131 -7.26 24.83 12.75
N GLU A 132 -8.27 24.70 11.89
CA GLU A 132 -9.54 24.03 12.23
C GLU A 132 -9.59 22.55 11.85
N GLN A 133 -8.61 22.06 11.10
CA GLN A 133 -8.53 20.65 10.75
C GLN A 133 -7.07 20.23 10.57
N TYR A 134 -6.80 18.96 10.80
CA TYR A 134 -5.51 18.37 10.43
C TYR A 134 -5.68 16.90 10.09
N TYR A 135 -4.85 16.44 9.17
CA TYR A 135 -4.88 15.10 8.59
C TYR A 135 -3.73 14.28 9.15
N LEU A 136 -4.01 13.00 9.39
CA LEU A 136 -3.03 12.01 9.80
C LEU A 136 -3.14 10.80 8.88
N ALA A 137 -2.04 10.44 8.22
CA ALA A 137 -1.88 9.12 7.62
C ALA A 137 -0.75 8.35 8.30
N VAL A 138 -1.01 7.09 8.58
CA VAL A 138 -0.05 6.14 9.14
C VAL A 138 -0.02 4.90 8.29
N VAL A 139 1.18 4.48 7.87
CA VAL A 139 1.41 3.17 7.26
C VAL A 139 2.32 2.36 8.18
N GLU A 140 1.78 1.30 8.76
CA GLU A 140 2.56 0.23 9.37
C GLU A 140 3.06 -0.68 8.24
N LYS A 141 4.34 -0.53 7.86
CA LYS A 141 4.89 -1.19 6.67
C LYS A 141 4.76 -2.70 6.81
N GLY A 142 4.19 -3.31 5.78
CA GLY A 142 3.94 -4.74 5.73
C GLY A 142 4.09 -5.27 4.31
N VAL A 143 4.02 -6.58 4.18
CA VAL A 143 3.90 -7.24 2.88
C VAL A 143 2.44 -7.61 2.67
N MET A 144 1.96 -7.47 1.43
CA MET A 144 0.59 -7.82 1.09
C MET A 144 0.39 -9.31 1.33
N LYS A 145 -0.62 -9.67 2.13
CA LYS A 145 -1.08 -11.06 2.19
C LYS A 145 -1.93 -11.32 0.96
N GLN A 146 -1.41 -12.14 0.05
CA GLN A 146 -2.11 -12.50 -1.17
C GLN A 146 -3.27 -13.46 -0.85
N ASP A 147 -4.51 -12.96 -0.85
CA ASP A 147 -5.71 -13.79 -0.64
C ASP A 147 -6.25 -14.41 -1.95
N ILE A 148 -5.81 -13.90 -3.11
CA ILE A 148 -6.13 -14.47 -4.43
C ILE A 148 -4.89 -15.18 -4.97
N GLU A 149 -4.88 -16.50 -4.86
CA GLU A 149 -3.93 -17.36 -5.55
C GLU A 149 -4.51 -17.76 -6.91
N ALA A 150 -3.66 -17.97 -7.91
CA ALA A 150 -4.07 -18.64 -9.12
C ALA A 150 -4.27 -20.12 -8.80
N ASP A 151 -5.37 -20.52 -8.16
CA ASP A 151 -5.60 -21.94 -7.87
C ASP A 151 -5.78 -22.74 -9.18
N ALA A 152 -5.34 -24.00 -9.18
CA ALA A 152 -5.38 -24.84 -10.37
C ALA A 152 -6.78 -24.94 -11.01
N ALA A 153 -7.84 -24.79 -10.22
CA ALA A 153 -9.22 -24.82 -10.71
C ALA A 153 -9.56 -23.54 -11.48
N ALA A 154 -9.18 -22.37 -10.96
CA ALA A 154 -9.33 -21.08 -11.63
C ALA A 154 -8.51 -21.02 -12.92
N LEU A 155 -7.26 -21.51 -12.91
CA LEU A 155 -6.44 -21.64 -14.11
C LEU A 155 -7.12 -22.51 -15.17
N GLY A 156 -7.64 -23.68 -14.75
CA GLY A 156 -8.38 -24.58 -15.63
C GLY A 156 -9.68 -23.97 -16.17
N ALA A 157 -10.42 -23.25 -15.34
CA ALA A 157 -11.66 -22.58 -15.71
C ALA A 157 -11.42 -21.46 -16.74
N GLY A 158 -10.42 -20.61 -16.52
CA GLY A 158 -10.06 -19.55 -17.46
C GLY A 158 -9.61 -20.11 -18.81
N LEU A 159 -8.76 -21.15 -18.82
CA LEU A 159 -8.36 -21.83 -20.05
C LEU A 159 -9.54 -22.46 -20.80
N LYS A 160 -10.55 -22.96 -20.08
CA LYS A 160 -11.76 -23.53 -20.69
C LYS A 160 -12.67 -22.44 -21.25
N ALA A 161 -12.81 -21.31 -20.57
CA ALA A 161 -13.70 -20.22 -20.94
C ALA A 161 -13.14 -19.36 -22.08
N GLU A 162 -11.85 -18.98 -21.99
CA GLU A 162 -11.24 -17.97 -22.87
C GLU A 162 -10.13 -18.53 -23.76
N GLY A 163 -9.75 -19.79 -23.58
CA GLY A 163 -8.60 -20.39 -24.27
C GLY A 163 -7.24 -19.89 -23.75
N LYS A 164 -7.23 -18.95 -22.81
CA LYS A 164 -6.02 -18.38 -22.19
C LYS A 164 -6.29 -17.86 -20.78
N ILE A 165 -5.23 -17.70 -19.99
CA ILE A 165 -5.30 -17.09 -18.66
C ILE A 165 -3.96 -16.46 -18.27
N ALA A 166 -3.99 -15.24 -17.73
CA ALA A 166 -2.81 -14.59 -17.18
C ALA A 166 -2.49 -15.12 -15.78
N VAL A 167 -1.21 -15.35 -15.51
CA VAL A 167 -0.71 -15.82 -14.20
C VAL A 167 0.05 -14.70 -13.50
N TYR A 168 -0.69 -13.91 -12.71
CA TYR A 168 -0.12 -12.84 -11.89
C TYR A 168 0.43 -13.45 -10.59
N GLY A 169 1.74 -13.70 -10.56
CA GLY A 169 2.41 -14.39 -9.45
C GLY A 169 3.79 -14.90 -9.84
N ILE A 170 4.06 -15.06 -11.14
CA ILE A 170 5.41 -15.33 -11.64
C ILE A 170 6.15 -14.00 -11.79
N THR A 171 7.20 -13.81 -10.99
CA THR A 171 7.91 -12.52 -10.87
C THR A 171 9.38 -12.64 -11.27
N PHE A 172 9.91 -11.54 -11.81
CA PHE A 172 11.27 -11.40 -12.31
C PHE A 172 11.83 -10.04 -11.89
N ASP A 173 13.15 -9.95 -11.71
CA ASP A 173 13.82 -8.65 -11.61
C ASP A 173 13.80 -7.91 -12.95
N THR A 174 13.95 -6.59 -12.90
CA THR A 174 14.06 -5.73 -14.08
C THR A 174 15.18 -6.19 -15.00
N GLY A 175 14.87 -6.39 -16.28
CA GLY A 175 15.83 -6.84 -17.30
C GLY A 175 16.27 -8.31 -17.17
N LYS A 176 15.75 -9.07 -16.20
CA LYS A 176 16.11 -10.48 -15.98
C LYS A 176 14.98 -11.45 -16.33
N ALA A 177 15.39 -12.68 -16.64
CA ALA A 177 14.51 -13.83 -16.86
C ALA A 177 14.58 -14.88 -15.74
N GLU A 178 15.37 -14.64 -14.69
CA GLU A 178 15.43 -15.52 -13.52
C GLU A 178 14.15 -15.40 -12.68
N ILE A 179 13.52 -16.55 -12.41
CA ILE A 179 12.28 -16.63 -11.62
C ILE A 179 12.61 -16.45 -10.16
N LYS A 180 11.91 -15.51 -9.49
CA LYS A 180 12.11 -15.27 -8.05
C LYS A 180 11.44 -16.37 -7.21
N PRO A 181 11.98 -16.71 -6.02
CA PRO A 181 11.38 -17.70 -5.13
C PRO A 181 9.90 -17.44 -4.77
N ALA A 182 9.49 -16.16 -4.71
CA ALA A 182 8.10 -15.77 -4.50
C ALA A 182 7.13 -16.28 -5.58
N SER A 183 7.63 -16.75 -6.72
CA SER A 183 6.82 -17.31 -7.82
C SER A 183 6.43 -18.77 -7.61
N GLU A 184 6.99 -19.43 -6.59
CA GLU A 184 6.78 -20.86 -6.38
C GLU A 184 5.32 -21.28 -6.21
N PRO A 185 4.48 -20.56 -5.44
CA PRO A 185 3.07 -20.92 -5.31
C PRO A 185 2.36 -20.96 -6.66
N ALA A 186 2.61 -19.98 -7.54
CA ALA A 186 2.04 -19.95 -8.88
C ALA A 186 2.51 -21.13 -9.74
N LEU A 187 3.80 -21.49 -9.69
CA LEU A 187 4.33 -22.66 -10.41
C LEU A 187 3.71 -23.97 -9.91
N VAL A 188 3.49 -24.10 -8.60
CA VAL A 188 2.83 -25.26 -7.99
C VAL A 188 1.41 -25.41 -8.52
N GLU A 189 0.62 -24.34 -8.62
CA GLU A 189 -0.75 -24.41 -9.13
C GLU A 189 -0.81 -24.75 -10.62
N ILE A 190 0.09 -24.18 -11.44
CA ILE A 190 0.22 -24.58 -12.84
C ILE A 190 0.56 -26.07 -12.95
N ALA A 191 1.49 -26.56 -12.12
CA ALA A 191 1.87 -27.97 -12.11
C ALA A 191 0.72 -28.87 -11.66
N LYS A 192 -0.07 -28.47 -10.65
CA LYS A 192 -1.28 -29.20 -10.22
C LYS A 192 -2.29 -29.32 -11.36
N LEU A 193 -2.57 -28.22 -12.06
CA LEU A 193 -3.45 -28.21 -13.24
C LEU A 193 -2.95 -29.21 -14.31
N LEU A 194 -1.67 -29.12 -14.68
CA LEU A 194 -1.08 -29.96 -15.72
C LEU A 194 -1.03 -31.44 -15.33
N LYS A 195 -0.85 -31.76 -14.04
CA LYS A 195 -0.92 -33.13 -13.53
C LYS A 195 -2.36 -33.67 -13.52
N ALA A 196 -3.33 -32.84 -13.15
CA ALA A 196 -4.74 -33.20 -13.17
C ALA A 196 -5.29 -33.40 -14.59
N GLN A 197 -4.69 -32.75 -15.60
CA GLN A 197 -5.09 -32.87 -17.00
C GLN A 197 -3.91 -33.32 -17.88
N PRO A 198 -3.57 -34.62 -17.94
CA PRO A 198 -2.39 -35.11 -18.67
C PRO A 198 -2.37 -34.77 -20.17
N ALA A 199 -3.54 -34.64 -20.79
CA ALA A 199 -3.69 -34.28 -22.20
C ALA A 199 -3.55 -32.77 -22.48
N LEU A 200 -3.61 -31.92 -21.45
CA LEU A 200 -3.51 -30.47 -21.61
C LEU A 200 -2.11 -30.09 -22.10
N LYS A 201 -2.05 -29.34 -23.21
CA LYS A 201 -0.85 -28.72 -23.73
C LYS A 201 -1.05 -27.22 -23.82
N LEU A 202 -0.02 -26.46 -23.48
CA LEU A 202 -0.09 -24.99 -23.37
C LEU A 202 1.07 -24.33 -24.13
N HIS A 203 0.80 -23.15 -24.68
CA HIS A 203 1.81 -22.14 -24.92
C HIS A 203 2.01 -21.35 -23.63
N VAL A 204 3.27 -21.07 -23.30
CA VAL A 204 3.66 -20.18 -22.19
C VAL A 204 4.11 -18.87 -22.83
N VAL A 205 3.33 -17.81 -22.69
CA VAL A 205 3.56 -16.53 -23.38
C VAL A 205 4.08 -15.50 -22.38
N GLY A 206 5.32 -15.05 -22.58
CA GLY A 206 5.89 -13.97 -21.79
C GLY A 206 5.51 -12.60 -22.36
N HIS A 207 5.32 -11.63 -21.45
CA HIS A 207 5.05 -10.24 -21.78
C HIS A 207 6.03 -9.30 -21.05
N THR A 208 6.20 -8.10 -21.57
CA THR A 208 6.96 -7.02 -20.92
C THR A 208 6.15 -5.74 -20.87
N ASP A 209 6.60 -4.78 -20.05
CA ASP A 209 6.22 -3.38 -20.23
C ASP A 209 6.98 -2.75 -21.41
N ASN A 210 6.71 -1.48 -21.69
CA ASN A 210 7.28 -0.73 -22.81
C ASN A 210 8.58 0.04 -22.47
N VAL A 211 9.24 -0.25 -21.35
CA VAL A 211 10.39 0.57 -20.89
C VAL A 211 11.62 0.39 -21.77
N ALA A 212 11.91 -0.84 -22.19
CA ALA A 212 13.04 -1.15 -23.07
C ALA A 212 12.65 -1.14 -24.56
N GLY A 213 13.66 -1.12 -25.44
CA GLY A 213 13.45 -1.24 -26.89
C GLY A 213 12.75 -2.55 -27.28
N LEU A 214 11.99 -2.52 -28.36
CA LEU A 214 11.14 -3.64 -28.81
C LEU A 214 11.90 -4.97 -28.89
N ASP A 215 13.06 -4.98 -29.56
CA ASP A 215 13.86 -6.20 -29.75
C ASP A 215 14.36 -6.79 -28.41
N LEU A 216 14.73 -5.93 -27.47
CA LEU A 216 15.16 -6.37 -26.14
C LEU A 216 13.99 -6.98 -25.38
N ASN A 217 12.82 -6.35 -25.46
CA ASN A 217 11.61 -6.85 -24.82
C ASN A 217 11.08 -8.15 -25.43
N LEU A 218 11.18 -8.33 -26.75
CA LEU A 218 10.85 -9.59 -27.43
C LEU A 218 11.77 -10.73 -26.96
N LYS A 219 13.08 -10.47 -26.88
CA LYS A 219 14.04 -11.44 -26.34
C LYS A 219 13.78 -11.76 -24.86
N LEU A 220 13.53 -10.72 -24.05
CA LEU A 220 13.31 -10.85 -22.61
C LEU A 220 12.03 -11.63 -22.30
N SER A 221 10.92 -11.29 -22.97
CA SER A 221 9.65 -12.01 -22.80
C SER A 221 9.79 -13.49 -23.16
N LYS A 222 10.48 -13.81 -24.26
CA LYS A 222 10.72 -15.20 -24.66
C LYS A 222 11.57 -15.94 -23.62
N ALA A 223 12.66 -15.32 -23.16
CA ALA A 223 13.52 -15.90 -22.13
C ALA A 223 12.78 -16.17 -20.81
N ARG A 224 11.85 -15.27 -20.41
CA ARG A 224 10.99 -15.46 -19.24
C ARG A 224 10.05 -16.65 -19.41
N ALA A 225 9.44 -16.80 -20.59
CA ALA A 225 8.61 -17.97 -20.88
C ALA A 225 9.43 -19.28 -20.85
N GLU A 226 10.63 -19.28 -21.44
CA GLU A 226 11.56 -20.41 -21.40
C GLU A 226 11.93 -20.79 -19.96
N ALA A 227 12.22 -19.80 -19.11
CA ALA A 227 12.50 -20.03 -17.69
C ALA A 227 11.32 -20.68 -16.96
N VAL A 228 10.08 -20.29 -17.26
CA VAL A 228 8.88 -20.90 -16.67
C VAL A 228 8.71 -22.35 -17.12
N VAL A 229 8.88 -22.62 -18.42
CA VAL A 229 8.85 -23.99 -18.95
C VAL A 229 9.92 -24.85 -18.29
N GLN A 230 11.14 -24.31 -18.17
CA GLN A 230 12.24 -25.01 -17.52
C GLN A 230 11.92 -25.32 -16.06
N ALA A 231 11.41 -24.34 -15.29
CA ALA A 231 11.04 -24.54 -13.89
C ALA A 231 9.94 -25.60 -13.73
N LEU A 232 8.87 -25.56 -14.55
CA LEU A 232 7.80 -26.56 -14.54
C LEU A 232 8.31 -27.96 -14.88
N SER A 233 9.27 -28.06 -15.80
CA SER A 233 9.87 -29.33 -16.19
C SER A 233 10.79 -29.88 -15.11
N THR A 234 11.81 -29.12 -14.70
CA THR A 234 12.87 -29.62 -13.82
C THR A 234 12.46 -29.73 -12.36
N ARG A 235 11.58 -28.84 -11.88
CA ARG A 235 11.21 -28.76 -10.46
C ARG A 235 9.89 -29.46 -10.16
N HIS A 236 8.99 -29.52 -11.14
CA HIS A 236 7.64 -30.08 -10.95
C HIS A 236 7.34 -31.33 -11.79
N GLY A 237 8.26 -31.75 -12.67
CA GLY A 237 8.16 -32.98 -13.44
C GLY A 237 7.15 -32.91 -14.59
N ILE A 238 6.86 -31.73 -15.13
CA ILE A 238 6.00 -31.59 -16.30
C ILE A 238 6.80 -31.90 -17.57
N ALA A 239 6.32 -32.84 -18.38
CA ALA A 239 6.99 -33.18 -19.65
C ALA A 239 7.14 -31.96 -20.57
N ALA A 240 8.37 -31.68 -21.02
CA ALA A 240 8.70 -30.50 -21.81
C ALA A 240 7.87 -30.37 -23.10
N GLY A 241 7.51 -31.48 -23.74
CA GLY A 241 6.67 -31.49 -24.95
C GLY A 241 5.22 -31.01 -24.74
N ARG A 242 4.81 -30.72 -23.50
CA ARG A 242 3.48 -30.17 -23.18
C ARG A 242 3.44 -28.66 -23.13
N LEU A 243 4.60 -28.00 -23.11
CA LEU A 243 4.72 -26.56 -22.92
C LEU A 243 5.61 -25.95 -24.01
N ILE A 244 5.12 -24.94 -24.72
CA ILE A 244 5.87 -24.24 -25.77
C ILE A 244 6.04 -22.77 -25.38
N PRO A 245 7.27 -22.27 -25.17
CA PRO A 245 7.48 -20.89 -24.78
C PRO A 245 7.41 -19.93 -25.98
N HIS A 246 6.74 -18.79 -25.79
CA HIS A 246 6.67 -17.66 -26.72
C HIS A 246 6.92 -16.34 -25.99
N GLY A 247 7.41 -15.33 -26.72
CA GLY A 247 7.55 -13.96 -26.21
C GLY A 247 6.92 -12.98 -27.17
N VAL A 248 6.09 -12.08 -26.63
CA VAL A 248 5.41 -11.03 -27.42
C VAL A 248 5.85 -9.62 -27.02
N GLY A 249 6.85 -9.49 -26.13
CA GLY A 249 7.36 -8.20 -25.69
C GLY A 249 6.23 -7.28 -25.17
N PRO A 250 6.20 -6.00 -25.57
CA PRO A 250 5.22 -5.03 -25.10
C PRO A 250 4.00 -4.90 -26.02
N VAL A 251 3.90 -5.68 -27.11
CA VAL A 251 2.91 -5.44 -28.17
C VAL A 251 1.50 -5.97 -27.87
N ALA A 252 1.34 -6.63 -26.72
CA ALA A 252 0.04 -7.12 -26.22
C ALA A 252 -0.17 -6.69 -24.75
N PRO A 253 -0.34 -5.38 -24.50
CA PRO A 253 -0.53 -4.85 -23.15
C PRO A 253 -1.90 -5.27 -22.60
N ALA A 254 -1.93 -5.65 -21.32
CA ALA A 254 -3.16 -5.87 -20.56
C ALA A 254 -3.66 -4.59 -19.88
N ALA A 255 -2.79 -3.58 -19.73
CA ALA A 255 -3.11 -2.26 -19.18
C ALA A 255 -2.23 -1.16 -19.80
N SER A 256 -2.61 0.10 -19.61
CA SER A 256 -1.79 1.26 -20.00
C SER A 256 -0.39 1.18 -19.38
N ASN A 257 0.65 1.57 -20.11
CA ASN A 257 2.02 1.61 -19.58
C ASN A 257 2.41 2.96 -18.94
N GLU A 258 1.48 3.93 -18.92
CA GLU A 258 1.74 5.29 -18.41
C GLU A 258 2.13 5.29 -16.93
N ALA A 259 1.52 4.43 -16.12
CA ALA A 259 1.77 4.31 -14.70
C ALA A 259 2.41 2.96 -14.32
N GLU A 260 3.13 2.92 -13.20
CA GLU A 260 3.80 1.70 -12.72
C GLU A 260 2.82 0.55 -12.47
N ALA A 261 1.63 0.86 -11.95
CA ALA A 261 0.58 -0.14 -11.73
C ALA A 261 0.20 -0.88 -13.03
N GLY A 262 0.15 -0.16 -14.15
CA GLY A 262 -0.15 -0.75 -15.45
C GLY A 262 1.04 -1.50 -16.05
N ARG A 263 2.27 -0.97 -15.90
CA ARG A 263 3.50 -1.69 -16.28
C ARG A 263 3.66 -3.01 -15.52
N ALA A 264 3.36 -3.02 -14.23
CA ALA A 264 3.37 -4.23 -13.41
C ALA A 264 2.41 -5.30 -13.95
N LYS A 265 1.21 -4.92 -14.41
CA LYS A 265 0.26 -5.84 -15.07
C LYS A 265 0.76 -6.34 -16.44
N ASN A 266 1.59 -5.57 -17.13
CA ASN A 266 2.15 -5.98 -18.43
C ASN A 266 3.36 -6.91 -18.30
N ARG A 267 4.11 -6.83 -17.19
CA ARG A 267 5.17 -7.79 -16.84
C ARG A 267 4.58 -9.10 -16.32
N ARG A 268 3.94 -9.87 -17.19
CA ARG A 268 3.21 -11.10 -16.86
C ARG A 268 3.61 -12.29 -17.71
N VAL A 269 3.11 -13.46 -17.32
CA VAL A 269 3.09 -14.68 -18.13
C VAL A 269 1.64 -15.08 -18.35
N GLU A 270 1.31 -15.49 -19.56
CA GLU A 270 -0.02 -15.97 -19.95
C GLU A 270 0.10 -17.44 -20.40
N LEU A 271 -0.82 -18.27 -19.94
CA LEU A 271 -0.99 -19.63 -20.44
C LEU A 271 -2.04 -19.60 -21.53
N VAL A 272 -1.74 -20.15 -22.70
CA VAL A 272 -2.67 -20.23 -23.83
C VAL A 272 -2.79 -21.69 -24.23
N LYS A 273 -4.01 -22.17 -24.45
CA LYS A 273 -4.24 -23.53 -24.91
C LYS A 273 -3.68 -23.71 -26.33
N GLN A 274 -2.99 -24.83 -26.57
CA GLN A 274 -2.54 -25.24 -27.91
C GLN A 274 -3.71 -25.68 -28.79
#